data_AF-A0AAQ3KIV6-F1
#
_entry.id   AF-A0AAQ3KIV6-F1
#
_cell.length_a   1.000
_cell.length_b   1.000
_cell.length_c   1.000
_cell.angle_alpha   90.00
_cell.angle_beta   90.00
_cell.angle_gamma   90.00
#
_symmetry.space_group_name_H-M   'P 1'
#
loop_
_entity.id
_entity.type
_entity.pdbx_description
1 polymer ?
#
loop_
_entity_poly.entity_id
_entity_poly.type
_entity_poly.pdbx_seq_one_letter_code
_entity_poly.pdbx_strand_id
1 'polypeptide(L)'
;MSSRRSRTSSSRMQSSSSSRMTDEQIHDLLAKLQALLPEARLRSNDRVSGARVLQETCSHIRSLHREVDDLSERLSELLANSDINSAQAAIIRSLLA
;
A
#
# COMPACT_ATOMS: atom_id res chain seq x y z
N MET A 1 37.20 54.13 -8.52
CA MET A 1 35.93 54.29 -7.78
C MET A 1 34.92 53.32 -8.36
N SER A 2 34.42 52.42 -7.51
CA SER A 2 33.65 51.24 -7.89
C SER A 2 32.16 51.55 -7.94
N SER A 3 31.55 51.46 -9.12
CA SER A 3 30.09 51.55 -9.28
C SER A 3 29.46 50.18 -9.08
N ARG A 4 29.09 49.90 -7.82
CA ARG A 4 28.32 48.73 -7.39
C ARG A 4 26.92 48.79 -8.01
N ARG A 5 26.60 47.84 -8.89
CA ARG A 5 25.23 47.60 -9.35
C ARG A 5 24.72 46.28 -8.75
N SER A 6 24.15 46.38 -7.56
CA SER A 6 23.30 45.33 -7.00
C SER A 6 22.05 45.22 -7.87
N ARG A 7 21.86 44.08 -8.54
CA ARG A 7 20.57 43.69 -9.09
C ARG A 7 20.35 42.19 -8.90
N THR A 8 19.45 41.95 -7.96
CA THR A 8 18.52 40.81 -7.92
C THR A 8 19.17 39.44 -7.86
N SER A 9 19.26 38.96 -6.62
CA SER A 9 19.08 37.56 -6.27
C SER A 9 17.87 37.01 -7.04
N SER A 10 18.12 36.39 -8.19
CA SER A 10 17.18 35.42 -8.73
C SER A 10 17.19 34.25 -7.76
N SER A 11 16.40 34.37 -6.71
CA SER A 11 15.79 33.24 -6.05
C SER A 11 15.13 32.44 -7.15
N ARG A 12 15.87 31.46 -7.70
CA ARG A 12 15.27 30.28 -8.30
C ARG A 12 14.39 29.75 -7.19
N MET A 13 13.14 30.20 -7.22
CA MET A 13 12.00 29.44 -6.78
C MET A 13 12.22 28.10 -7.45
N GLN A 14 12.88 27.22 -6.72
CA GLN A 14 12.93 25.81 -7.01
C GLN A 14 11.49 25.41 -6.81
N SER A 15 10.70 25.64 -7.85
CA SER A 15 9.45 24.98 -8.08
C SER A 15 9.75 23.55 -7.71
N SER A 16 9.20 23.13 -6.59
CA SER A 16 9.08 21.75 -6.18
C SER A 16 8.28 21.09 -7.30
N SER A 17 8.96 20.85 -8.41
CA SER A 17 8.62 19.87 -9.40
C SER A 17 8.60 18.60 -8.58
N SER A 18 7.42 18.27 -8.04
CA SER A 18 6.97 16.92 -7.87
C SER A 18 7.54 16.16 -9.06
N SER A 19 8.64 15.42 -8.83
CA SER A 19 9.40 14.77 -9.89
C SER A 19 8.39 14.05 -10.76
N ARG A 20 8.22 14.52 -12.01
CA ARG A 20 7.26 13.91 -12.92
C ARG A 20 7.72 12.47 -13.07
N MET A 21 6.93 11.53 -12.54
CA MET A 21 7.21 10.11 -12.66
C MET A 21 7.40 9.79 -14.14
N THR A 22 8.46 9.05 -14.47
CA THR A 22 8.69 8.62 -15.85
C THR A 22 7.80 7.43 -16.18
N ASP A 23 7.55 7.18 -17.47
CA ASP A 23 6.74 6.05 -17.92
C ASP A 23 7.34 4.70 -17.47
N GLU A 24 8.68 4.61 -17.36
CA GLU A 24 9.36 3.42 -16.84
C GLU A 24 9.05 3.20 -15.36
N GLN A 25 9.00 4.27 -14.55
CA GLN A 25 8.63 4.18 -13.14
C GLN A 25 7.17 3.76 -12.98
N ILE A 26 6.29 4.23 -13.86
CA ILE A 26 4.88 3.81 -13.89
C ILE A 26 4.78 2.33 -14.25
N HIS A 27 5.54 1.87 -15.25
CA HIS A 27 5.53 0.47 -15.66
C HIS A 27 6.07 -0.47 -14.56
N ASP A 28 7.18 -0.12 -13.92
CA ASP A 28 7.76 -0.88 -12.80
C ASP A 28 6.78 -0.96 -11.62
N LEU A 29 6.07 0.14 -11.32
CA LEU A 29 5.03 0.14 -10.28
C LEU A 29 3.89 -0.82 -10.63
N LEU A 30 3.39 -0.80 -11.87
CA LEU A 30 2.33 -1.70 -12.32
C LEU A 30 2.78 -3.17 -12.26
N ALA A 31 4.03 -3.47 -12.64
CA ALA A 31 4.59 -4.81 -12.54
C ALA A 31 4.65 -5.31 -11.09
N LYS A 32 5.07 -4.45 -10.15
CA LYS A 32 5.06 -4.75 -8.72
C LYS A 32 3.65 -4.98 -8.18
N LEU A 33 2.69 -4.13 -8.55
CA LEU A 33 1.29 -4.31 -8.15
C LEU A 33 0.69 -5.61 -8.70
N GLN A 34 1.05 -5.97 -9.92
CA GLN A 34 0.63 -7.22 -10.54
C GLN A 34 1.19 -8.45 -9.81
N ALA A 35 2.44 -8.40 -9.32
CA ALA A 35 3.06 -9.48 -8.55
C ALA A 35 2.43 -9.68 -7.16
N LEU A 36 1.83 -8.63 -6.58
CA LEU A 36 1.14 -8.69 -5.29
C LEU A 36 -0.29 -9.22 -5.38
N LEU A 37 -0.85 -9.29 -6.59
CA LEU A 37 -2.18 -9.82 -6.79
C LEU A 37 -2.14 -11.35 -6.73
N PRO A 38 -3.17 -12.00 -6.15
CA PRO A 38 -3.23 -13.46 -6.06
C PRO A 38 -3.05 -14.04 -7.47
N GLU A 39 -1.91 -14.72 -7.63
CA GLU A 39 -1.09 -15.07 -8.81
C GLU A 39 -1.75 -15.36 -10.18
N ALA A 40 -3.08 -15.44 -10.27
CA ALA A 40 -3.82 -15.94 -11.42
C ALA A 40 -4.69 -14.91 -12.17
N ARG A 41 -5.07 -13.77 -11.56
CA ARG A 41 -6.10 -12.90 -12.19
C ARG A 41 -5.63 -12.09 -13.38
N LEU A 42 -4.33 -11.78 -13.46
CA LEU A 42 -3.76 -10.98 -14.54
C LEU A 42 -3.03 -11.83 -15.59
N ARG A 43 -2.99 -13.16 -15.42
CA ARG A 43 -2.43 -14.10 -16.41
C ARG A 43 -3.35 -14.33 -17.62
N SER A 44 -4.49 -13.63 -17.72
CA SER A 44 -5.30 -13.66 -18.94
C SER A 44 -4.59 -12.87 -20.04
N ASN A 45 -3.69 -13.56 -20.73
CA ASN A 45 -3.01 -13.42 -22.02
C ASN A 45 -3.33 -12.28 -23.02
N ASP A 46 -3.84 -11.14 -22.58
CA ASP A 46 -3.98 -9.95 -23.41
C ASP A 46 -3.57 -8.75 -22.58
N ARG A 47 -2.96 -7.74 -23.23
CA ARG A 47 -2.33 -6.57 -22.59
C ARG A 47 -3.24 -5.98 -21.50
N VAL A 48 -3.00 -6.34 -20.25
CA VAL A 48 -3.84 -5.86 -19.14
C VAL A 48 -3.56 -4.37 -18.98
N SER A 49 -4.59 -3.55 -19.15
CA SER A 49 -4.45 -2.11 -19.00
C SER A 49 -4.04 -1.76 -17.56
N GLY A 50 -3.23 -0.70 -17.39
CA GLY A 50 -2.86 -0.22 -16.06
C GLY A 50 -4.07 0.08 -15.19
N ALA A 51 -5.17 0.54 -15.78
CA ALA A 51 -6.45 0.75 -15.08
C ALA A 51 -7.00 -0.54 -14.45
N ARG A 52 -6.92 -1.68 -15.16
CA ARG A 52 -7.38 -2.97 -14.65
C ARG A 52 -6.46 -3.51 -13.55
N VAL A 53 -5.14 -3.33 -13.69
CA VAL A 53 -4.20 -3.67 -12.61
C VAL A 53 -4.55 -2.90 -11.34
N LEU A 54 -4.70 -1.58 -11.44
CA LEU A 54 -5.07 -0.72 -10.31
C LEU A 54 -6.42 -1.12 -9.70
N GLN A 55 -7.43 -1.42 -10.53
CA GLN A 55 -8.74 -1.85 -10.06
C GLN A 55 -8.67 -3.15 -9.26
N GLU A 56 -7.99 -4.18 -9.79
CA GLU A 56 -7.81 -5.45 -9.08
C GLU A 56 -7.02 -5.25 -7.80
N THR A 57 -5.96 -4.43 -7.81
CA THR A 57 -5.21 -4.06 -6.60
C THR A 57 -6.12 -3.44 -5.54
N CYS A 58 -6.94 -2.45 -5.90
CA CYS A 58 -7.88 -1.82 -4.98
C CYS A 58 -8.97 -2.80 -4.50
N SER A 59 -9.37 -3.76 -5.32
CA SER A 59 -10.31 -4.81 -4.92
C SER A 59 -9.66 -5.78 -3.93
N HIS A 60 -8.40 -6.15 -4.18
CA HIS A 60 -7.66 -7.07 -3.32
C HIS A 60 -7.38 -6.47 -1.95
N ILE A 61 -6.94 -5.20 -1.90
CA ILE A 61 -6.77 -4.45 -0.65
C ILE A 61 -8.07 -4.45 0.16
N ARG A 62 -9.22 -4.20 -0.48
CA ARG A 62 -10.52 -4.25 0.19
C ARG A 62 -10.88 -5.64 0.71
N SER A 63 -10.53 -6.70 0.00
CA SER A 63 -10.71 -8.08 0.48
C SER A 63 -9.87 -8.33 1.71
N LEU A 64 -8.58 -7.98 1.67
CA LEU A 64 -7.65 -8.16 2.78
C LEU A 64 -8.11 -7.41 4.04
N HIS A 65 -8.59 -6.17 3.89
CA HIS A 65 -9.16 -5.44 5.03
C HIS A 65 -10.35 -6.15 5.65
N ARG A 66 -11.28 -6.67 4.84
CA ARG A 66 -12.43 -7.44 5.33
C ARG A 66 -11.98 -8.73 6.03
N GLU A 67 -11.04 -9.46 5.45
CA GLU A 67 -10.50 -10.68 6.04
C GLU A 67 -9.82 -10.40 7.39
N VAL A 68 -9.08 -9.28 7.50
CA VAL A 68 -8.49 -8.84 8.77
C VAL A 68 -9.58 -8.47 9.78
N ASP A 69 -10.62 -7.75 9.37
CA ASP A 69 -11.73 -7.36 10.25
C ASP A 69 -12.50 -8.60 10.76
N ASP A 70 -12.88 -9.51 9.85
CA ASP A 70 -13.60 -10.75 10.17
C ASP A 70 -12.78 -11.67 11.10
N LEU A 71 -11.48 -11.80 10.84
CA LEU A 71 -10.57 -12.57 11.70
C LEU A 71 -10.44 -11.90 13.08
N SER A 72 -10.38 -10.58 13.14
CA SER A 72 -10.27 -9.83 14.40
C SER A 72 -11.53 -9.97 15.25
N GLU A 73 -12.71 -9.94 14.64
CA GLU A 73 -13.99 -10.18 15.31
C GLU A 73 -14.06 -11.60 15.86
N ARG A 74 -13.78 -12.60 15.03
CA ARG A 74 -13.81 -14.01 15.44
C ARG A 74 -12.79 -14.32 16.54
N LEU A 75 -11.62 -13.69 16.49
CA LEU A 75 -10.61 -13.78 17.56
C LEU A 75 -11.13 -13.17 18.87
N SER A 76 -11.81 -12.02 18.78
CA SER A 76 -12.40 -11.34 19.94
C SER A 76 -13.50 -12.20 20.58
N GLU A 77 -14.37 -12.82 19.77
CA GLU A 77 -15.37 -13.77 20.24
C GLU A 77 -14.75 -14.99 20.91
N LEU A 78 -13.71 -15.58 20.30
CA LEU A 78 -12.99 -16.72 20.88
C LEU A 78 -12.37 -16.35 22.23
N LEU A 79 -11.81 -15.16 22.37
CA LEU A 79 -11.26 -14.67 23.64
C LEU A 79 -12.33 -14.39 24.69
N ALA A 80 -13.52 -13.92 24.29
CA ALA A 80 -14.64 -13.66 25.19
C ALA A 80 -15.32 -14.95 25.68
N ASN A 81 -15.41 -15.97 24.81
CA ASN A 81 -16.03 -17.26 25.11
C ASN A 81 -15.08 -18.26 25.80
N SER A 82 -13.77 -18.06 25.66
CA SER A 82 -12.79 -18.84 26.42
C SER A 82 -12.76 -18.32 27.85
N ASP A 83 -13.03 -19.20 28.83
CA ASP A 83 -12.73 -18.88 30.24
C ASP A 83 -11.34 -18.27 30.32
N ILE A 84 -11.22 -17.11 30.97
CA ILE A 84 -10.03 -16.25 30.95
C ILE A 84 -8.75 -17.01 31.38
N ASN A 85 -8.92 -18.13 32.09
CA ASN A 85 -7.90 -19.03 32.63
C ASN A 85 -7.67 -20.31 31.81
N SER A 86 -8.35 -20.52 30.68
CA SER A 86 -8.17 -21.72 29.87
C SER A 86 -6.81 -21.70 29.17
N ALA A 87 -6.20 -22.88 29.02
CA ALA A 87 -4.92 -23.03 28.31
C ALA A 87 -5.02 -22.54 26.84
N GLN A 88 -6.21 -22.62 26.23
CA GLN A 88 -6.47 -22.09 24.89
C GLN A 88 -6.39 -20.57 24.83
N ALA A 89 -6.93 -19.86 25.83
CA ALA A 89 -6.81 -18.40 25.90
C ALA A 89 -5.35 -17.96 26.08
N ALA A 90 -4.55 -18.71 26.85
CA ALA A 90 -3.12 -18.44 27.02
C ALA A 90 -2.33 -18.63 25.70
N ILE A 91 -2.64 -19.67 24.92
CA ILE A 91 -2.02 -19.90 23.62
C ILE A 91 -2.37 -18.78 22.64
N ILE A 92 -3.66 -18.41 22.54
CA ILE A 92 -4.10 -17.32 21.67
C ILE A 92 -3.39 -16.01 22.04
N ARG A 93 -3.29 -15.67 23.33
CA ARG A 93 -2.55 -14.48 23.80
C ARG A 93 -1.05 -14.54 23.47
N SER A 94 -0.42 -15.71 23.56
CA SER A 94 1.01 -15.86 23.23
C SER A 94 1.32 -15.71 21.73
N LEU A 95 0.36 -16.00 20.85
CA LEU A 95 0.50 -15.81 19.41
C LEU A 95 0.34 -14.34 18.98
N LEU A 96 -0.19 -13.50 19.87
CA LEU A 96 -0.43 -12.07 19.65
C LEU A 96 0.61 -11.15 20.31
N ALA A 97 1.55 -11.73 21.09
CA ALA A 97 2.56 -11.01 21.87
C ALA A 97 3.90 -10.86 21.14
#